data_AF-A0AA87CQW3-F1
#
_entry.id   AF-A0AA87CQW3-F1
#
_cell.length_a   1.000
_cell.length_b   1.000
_cell.length_c   1.000
_cell.angle_alpha   90.00
_cell.angle_beta   90.00
_cell.angle_gamma   90.00
#
_symmetry.space_group_name_H-M   'P 1'
#
loop_
_entity.id
_entity.type
_entity.pdbx_description
1 polymer ?
#
loop_
_entity_poly.entity_id
_entity_poly.type
_entity_poly.pdbx_seq_one_letter_code
_entity_poly.pdbx_strand_id
1 'polypeptide(L)'
;MLLDISPQMSVSSFMGYLKGKSSLMLYEQFGDLKFKYRKREFWCGGYSVDTVGKNTKRIQEYIKHQLEQDKLGKQLSTPYLCTVF
;
A
#
# COMPACT_ATOMS: atom_id res chain seq x y z
N MET A 1 8.10 -2.78 -12.81
CA MET A 1 6.92 -3.59 -12.47
C MET A 1 5.85 -2.63 -11.96
N LEU A 2 4.61 -2.71 -12.47
CA LEU A 2 3.49 -1.96 -11.93
C LEU A 2 2.75 -2.87 -10.95
N LEU A 3 2.54 -2.40 -9.73
CA LEU A 3 1.90 -3.15 -8.65
C LEU A 3 0.79 -2.30 -8.06
N ASP A 4 -0.34 -2.92 -7.79
CA ASP A 4 -1.38 -2.36 -6.93
C ASP A 4 -1.25 -3.01 -5.55
N ILE A 5 -0.94 -2.20 -4.54
CA ILE A 5 -0.68 -2.66 -3.17
C ILE A 5 -1.72 -2.02 -2.27
N SER A 6 -2.39 -2.83 -1.45
CA SER A 6 -3.33 -2.33 -0.45
C SER A 6 -2.63 -1.30 0.46
N PRO A 7 -3.27 -0.14 0.76
CA PRO A 7 -2.65 0.92 1.55
C PRO A 7 -2.37 0.52 3.01
N GLN A 8 -2.99 -0.57 3.50
CA GLN A 8 -2.72 -1.12 4.83
C GLN A 8 -1.39 -1.89 4.90
N MET A 9 -0.85 -2.29 3.75
CA MET A 9 0.38 -3.08 3.67
C MET A 9 1.58 -2.18 3.44
N SER A 10 2.67 -2.41 4.18
CA SER A 10 3.92 -1.70 3.93
C SER A 10 4.58 -2.17 2.63
N VAL A 11 5.00 -1.19 1.81
CA VAL A 11 5.76 -1.42 0.58
C VAL A 11 7.05 -2.21 0.84
N SER A 12 7.73 -1.95 1.97
CA SER A 12 8.96 -2.66 2.33
C SER A 12 8.73 -4.14 2.61
N SER A 13 7.64 -4.46 3.29
CA SER A 13 7.24 -5.83 3.58
C SER A 13 6.89 -6.58 2.29
N PHE A 14 6.11 -5.95 1.42
CA PHE A 14 5.75 -6.53 0.12
C PHE A 14 6.98 -6.80 -0.76
N MET A 15 7.89 -5.82 -0.87
CA MET A 15 9.12 -5.96 -1.65
C MET A 15 10.06 -7.00 -1.06
N GLY A 16 10.17 -7.08 0.27
CA GLY A 16 10.95 -8.12 0.95
C GLY A 16 10.43 -9.52 0.64
N TYR A 17 9.10 -9.71 0.72
CA TYR A 17 8.45 -10.96 0.35
C TYR A 17 8.70 -11.32 -1.11
N LEU A 18 8.49 -10.37 -2.02
CA LEU A 18 8.60 -10.60 -3.46
C LEU A 18 10.03 -10.97 -3.87
N LYS A 19 11.04 -10.25 -3.35
CA LYS A 19 12.45 -10.56 -3.56
C LYS A 19 12.85 -11.91 -2.95
N GLY A 20 12.37 -12.22 -1.75
CA GLY A 20 12.64 -13.50 -1.08
C GLY A 20 12.03 -14.70 -1.80
N LYS A 21 10.74 -14.64 -2.13
CA LYS A 21 10.04 -15.72 -2.83
C LYS A 21 10.56 -15.96 -4.23
N SER A 22 10.80 -14.90 -5.00
CA SER A 22 11.37 -15.06 -6.35
C SER A 22 12.76 -15.69 -6.33
N SER A 23 13.61 -15.33 -5.37
CA SER A 23 14.92 -15.95 -5.18
C SER A 23 14.80 -17.45 -4.89
N LEU A 24 13.86 -17.83 -4.01
CA LEU A 24 13.60 -19.25 -3.71
C LEU A 24 13.12 -20.03 -4.94
N MET A 25 12.13 -19.49 -5.67
CA MET A 25 11.60 -20.12 -6.89
C MET A 25 12.69 -20.35 -7.94
N LEU A 26 13.61 -19.39 -8.11
CA LEU A 26 14.72 -19.51 -9.04
C LEU A 26 15.74 -20.57 -8.61
N TYR A 27 16.00 -20.71 -7.31
CA TYR A 27 16.88 -21.77 -6.81
C TYR A 27 16.27 -23.17 -6.94
N GLU A 28 14.95 -23.29 -6.80
CA GLU A 28 14.23 -24.55 -7.00
C GLU A 28 14.21 -24.93 -8.49
N GLN A 29 14.00 -23.96 -9.38
CA GLN A 29 13.94 -24.20 -10.82
C GLN A 29 15.32 -24.44 -11.45
N PHE A 30 16.37 -23.76 -10.97
CA PHE A 30 17.72 -23.83 -11.53
C PHE A 30 18.75 -24.16 -10.45
N GLY A 31 18.99 -25.45 -10.23
CA GLY A 31 19.93 -25.94 -9.22
C GLY A 31 21.37 -25.40 -9.37
N ASP A 32 21.80 -25.07 -10.59
CA ASP A 32 23.13 -24.52 -10.87
C ASP A 32 23.33 -23.11 -10.30
N LEU A 33 22.25 -22.32 -10.20
CA LEU A 33 22.32 -20.97 -9.62
C LEU A 33 22.64 -21.01 -8.12
N LYS A 34 22.30 -22.11 -7.44
CA LYS A 34 22.64 -22.32 -6.02
C LYS A 34 24.14 -22.38 -5.80
N PHE A 35 24.88 -22.94 -6.77
CA PHE A 35 26.35 -23.02 -6.71
C PHE A 35 27.03 -21.70 -7.04
N LYS A 36 26.46 -20.92 -7.98
CA LYS A 36 26.99 -19.60 -8.36
C LYS A 36 26.71 -18.52 -7.32
N TYR A 37 25.54 -18.53 -6.70
CA TYR A 37 25.07 -17.53 -5.73
C TYR A 37 24.94 -18.12 -4.32
N ARG A 38 26.02 -18.75 -3.81
CA ARG A 38 26.01 -19.44 -2.50
C ARG A 38 25.61 -18.56 -1.31
N LYS A 39 25.83 -17.25 -1.39
CA LYS A 39 25.43 -16.27 -0.36
C LYS A 39 23.91 -16.01 -0.29
N ARG A 40 23.11 -16.65 -1.15
CA ARG A 40 21.65 -16.44 -1.26
C ARG A 40 21.23 -15.00 -1.57
N GLU A 41 22.18 -14.14 -1.92
CA GLU A 41 21.98 -12.76 -2.35
C GLU A 41 21.75 -12.76 -3.87
N PHE A 42 20.55 -13.16 -4.28
CA PHE A 42 20.16 -13.11 -5.69
C PHE A 42 19.84 -11.68 -6.15
N TRP A 43 19.26 -10.89 -5.24
CA TRP A 43 18.89 -9.50 -5.48
C TRP A 43 19.77 -8.54 -4.68
N CYS A 44 19.99 -7.32 -5.20
CA CYS A 44 20.62 -6.23 -4.46
C CYS A 44 19.83 -5.90 -3.18
N GLY A 45 20.49 -5.41 -2.11
CA GLY A 45 19.83 -5.01 -0.87
C GLY A 45 18.77 -3.91 -1.04
N GLY A 46 19.00 -2.97 -1.97
CA GLY A 46 18.09 -1.86 -2.24
C GLY A 46 16.88 -2.21 -3.11
N TYR A 47 15.91 -1.30 -3.15
CA TYR A 47 14.84 -1.24 -4.14
C TYR A 47 14.39 0.21 -4.31
N SER A 48 13.94 0.57 -5.51
CA SER A 48 13.38 1.89 -5.80
C SER A 48 11.88 1.76 -6.07
N VAL A 49 11.11 2.75 -5.65
CA VAL A 49 9.65 2.80 -5.80
C VAL A 49 9.28 4.18 -6.27
N ASP A 50 8.44 4.25 -7.29
CA ASP A 50 7.78 5.47 -7.72
C ASP A 50 6.27 5.27 -7.61
N THR A 51 5.56 6.32 -7.18
CA THR A 51 4.11 6.29 -7.01
C THR A 51 3.44 6.88 -8.23
N VAL A 52 2.72 6.03 -8.95
CA VAL A 52 1.86 6.44 -10.07
C VAL A 52 0.43 6.66 -9.57
N GLY A 53 -0.26 7.67 -10.10
CA GLY A 53 -1.69 7.87 -9.81
C GLY A 53 -2.09 9.14 -9.07
N LYS A 54 -1.29 10.23 -9.11
CA LYS A 54 -1.72 11.55 -8.66
C LYS A 54 -2.81 12.12 -9.60
N ASN A 55 -4.04 11.61 -9.51
CA ASN A 55 -5.17 12.15 -10.24
C ASN A 55 -5.84 13.26 -9.41
N THR A 56 -5.37 14.48 -9.61
CA THR A 56 -5.81 15.68 -8.87
C THR A 56 -7.33 15.86 -8.87
N LYS A 57 -8.00 15.50 -9.98
CA LYS A 57 -9.47 15.61 -10.10
C LYS A 57 -10.20 14.68 -9.13
N ARG A 58 -9.79 13.41 -9.04
CA ARG A 58 -10.40 12.45 -8.11
C ARG A 58 -10.19 12.83 -6.65
N ILE A 59 -9.04 13.40 -6.31
CA ILE A 59 -8.75 13.89 -4.96
C ILE A 59 -9.69 15.06 -4.61
N GLN A 60 -9.89 15.99 -5.54
CA GLN A 60 -10.81 17.13 -5.35
C GLN A 60 -12.27 16.68 -5.19
N GLU A 61 -12.73 15.73 -6.01
CA GLU A 61 -14.08 15.16 -5.91
C GLU A 61 -14.28 14.48 -4.55
N TYR A 62 -13.32 13.67 -4.10
CA TYR A 62 -13.38 13.01 -2.80
C TYR A 62 -13.51 14.01 -1.64
N ILE A 63 -12.69 15.07 -1.64
CA ILE A 63 -12.76 16.14 -0.62
C ILE A 63 -14.12 16.84 -0.64
N LYS A 64 -14.64 17.17 -1.83
CA LYS A 64 -15.94 17.85 -1.95
C LYS A 64 -17.08 17.00 -1.38
N HIS A 65 -17.13 15.72 -1.74
CA HIS A 65 -18.14 14.81 -1.22
C HIS A 65 -18.04 14.64 0.29
N GLN A 66 -16.83 14.61 0.86
CA GLN A 66 -16.64 14.51 2.30
C GLN A 66 -17.11 15.77 3.04
N LEU A 67 -16.86 16.97 2.49
CA LEU A 67 -17.36 18.22 3.05
C LEU A 67 -18.90 18.32 3.01
N GLU A 68 -19.54 17.78 1.97
CA GLU A 68 -21.00 17.70 1.88
C GLU A 68 -21.58 16.74 2.92
N GLN A 69 -20.98 15.56 3.07
CA GLN A 69 -21.35 14.58 4.10
C GLN A 69 -21.19 15.15 5.53
N ASP A 70 -20.09 15.84 5.82
CA ASP A 70 -19.86 16.49 7.11
C ASP A 70 -20.87 17.60 7.41
N LYS A 71 -21.28 18.36 6.39
CA LYS A 71 -22.33 19.39 6.54
C LYS A 71 -23.67 18.76 6.85
N LEU A 72 -24.05 17.69 6.15
CA LEU A 72 -25.28 16.95 6.40
C LEU A 72 -25.27 16.30 7.80
N GLY A 73 -24.15 15.72 8.22
CA GLY A 73 -23.97 15.14 9.55
C GLY A 73 -24.08 16.19 10.67
N LYS A 74 -23.49 17.38 10.49
CA LYS A 74 -23.63 18.50 11.44
C LYS A 74 -25.04 19.07 11.51
N GLN A 75 -25.79 19.02 10.41
CA GLN A 75 -27.18 19.47 10.37
C GLN A 75 -28.13 18.47 11.07
N LEU A 76 -27.74 17.19 11.17
CA LEU A 76 -28.45 16.13 11.89
C LEU A 76 -28.04 16.01 13.36
N SER A 77 -26.89 16.54 13.76
CA SER A 77 -26.50 16.67 15.18
C SER A 77 -27.22 17.87 15.81
N THR A 78 -28.52 17.72 16.08
CA THR A 78 -29.22 18.58 17.05
C THR A 78 -28.46 18.58 18.38
N PRO A 79 -28.37 19.73 19.08
CA PRO A 79 -27.59 19.83 20.30
C PRO A 79 -28.10 18.81 21.30
N TYR A 80 -27.17 18.15 22.01
CA TYR A 80 -27.47 17.38 23.21
C TYR A 80 -28.48 18.17 24.04
N LEU A 81 -29.72 17.67 24.10
CA LEU A 81 -30.69 18.14 25.07
C LEU A 81 -30.13 17.76 26.44
N CYS A 82 -29.41 18.72 27.02
CA CYS A 82 -29.37 18.90 28.45
C CYS A 82 -30.82 19.13 28.90
N THR A 83 -31.54 18.04 29.16
CA THR A 83 -32.73 18.04 29.99
C THR A 83 -32.42 17.18 31.19
N VAL A 84 -32.14 17.88 32.28
CA VAL A 84 -32.25 17.41 33.65
C VAL A 84 -33.60 16.70 33.80
N PHE A 85 -33.58 15.41 34.11
CA PHE A 85 -34.51 14.71 35.01
C PHE A 85 -33.82 13.46 35.54
#